data_AF-A0A453HEM8-F1
#
_entry.id   AF-A0A453HEM8-F1
#
_cell.length_a   1.000
_cell.length_b   1.000
_cell.length_c   1.000
_cell.angle_alpha   90.00
_cell.angle_beta   90.00
_cell.angle_gamma   90.00
#
_symmetry.space_group_name_H-M   'P 1'
#
loop_
_entity.id
_entity.type
_entity.pdbx_description
1 polymer ?
#
loop_
_entity_poly.entity_id
_entity_poly.type
_entity_poly.pdbx_seq_one_letter_code
_entity_poly.pdbx_strand_id
1 'polypeptide(L)'
;MSSTKKQYISSSDSLKVLKLPYQQGEDKRQFSMYILLPEAQDGLWNLANKLSTEPEFLENHIPMQKVPVGQFKLPKFKISFGFEASDMLKGLGLQLPFSAEADLSEMVDSPAGLYVSSVFHKSFVEVNEEGTEAAAATASVVTLRSLPVEPVKVDFVADHPFLFLIREDLTGVVLFVGHVFNPLVSA
;
A
#
# COMPACT_ATOMS: atom_id res chain seq x y z
N MET A 1 -3.13 -3.46 -16.27
CA MET A 1 -3.04 -4.90 -15.99
C MET A 1 -4.43 -5.46 -15.78
N SER A 2 -4.69 -6.68 -16.27
CA SER A 2 -5.98 -7.39 -16.13
C SER A 2 -5.72 -8.85 -15.75
N SER A 3 -6.64 -9.49 -15.04
CA SER A 3 -6.51 -10.88 -14.63
C SER A 3 -7.87 -11.57 -14.57
N THR A 4 -7.89 -12.87 -14.89
CA THR A 4 -9.06 -13.75 -14.71
C THR A 4 -8.87 -14.78 -13.60
N LYS A 5 -7.67 -14.82 -12.99
CA LYS A 5 -7.37 -15.69 -11.85
C LYS A 5 -8.10 -15.16 -10.62
N LYS A 6 -8.38 -16.04 -9.65
CA LYS A 6 -8.89 -15.61 -8.34
C LYS A 6 -7.88 -14.69 -7.65
N GLN A 7 -8.34 -13.61 -7.04
CA GLN A 7 -7.52 -12.61 -6.37
C GLN A 7 -7.95 -12.41 -4.91
N TYR A 8 -7.05 -11.94 -4.06
CA TYR A 8 -7.41 -11.54 -2.69
C TYR A 8 -8.11 -10.19 -2.73
N ILE A 9 -9.44 -10.19 -2.75
CA ILE A 9 -10.25 -8.98 -2.80
C ILE A 9 -11.30 -9.04 -1.68
N SER A 10 -11.40 -7.97 -0.91
CA SER A 10 -12.54 -7.68 -0.05
C SER A 10 -13.32 -6.51 -0.66
N SER A 11 -14.64 -6.52 -0.48
CA SER A 11 -15.54 -5.48 -0.98
C SER A 11 -16.55 -5.16 0.12
N SER A 12 -16.63 -3.90 0.50
CA SER A 12 -17.68 -3.34 1.35
C SER A 12 -18.42 -2.24 0.58
N ASP A 13 -19.44 -1.64 1.20
CA ASP A 13 -20.24 -0.58 0.57
C ASP A 13 -19.45 0.70 0.28
N SER A 14 -18.26 0.87 0.86
CA SER A 14 -17.48 2.11 0.74
C SER A 14 -16.04 1.91 0.24
N LEU A 15 -15.57 0.66 0.17
CA LEU A 15 -14.17 0.35 -0.08
C LEU A 15 -14.03 -1.04 -0.69
N LYS A 16 -13.16 -1.14 -1.69
CA LYS A 16 -12.55 -2.40 -2.13
C LYS A 16 -11.08 -2.44 -1.74
N VAL A 17 -10.61 -3.59 -1.25
CA VAL A 17 -9.20 -3.82 -0.94
C VAL A 17 -8.69 -4.99 -1.76
N LEU A 18 -7.64 -4.75 -2.54
CA LEU A 18 -6.90 -5.79 -3.25
C LEU A 18 -5.57 -6.03 -2.54
N LYS A 19 -5.27 -7.30 -2.23
CA LYS A 19 -3.98 -7.74 -1.70
C LYS A 19 -3.18 -8.48 -2.79
N LEU A 20 -1.95 -8.04 -3.01
CA LEU A 20 -1.00 -8.59 -3.95
C LEU A 20 0.25 -9.06 -3.19
N PRO A 21 0.35 -10.34 -2.81
CA PRO A 21 1.52 -10.88 -2.13
C PRO A 21 2.75 -10.88 -3.05
N TYR A 22 3.89 -10.43 -2.52
CA TYR A 22 5.18 -10.59 -3.18
C TYR A 22 5.70 -12.02 -3.07
N GLN A 23 6.61 -12.39 -3.96
CA GLN A 23 7.27 -13.70 -3.90
C GLN A 23 8.14 -13.78 -2.63
N GLN A 24 7.87 -14.80 -1.81
CA GLN A 24 8.55 -14.98 -0.53
C GLN A 24 9.93 -15.65 -0.67
N GLY A 25 10.07 -16.63 -1.56
CA GLY A 25 11.31 -17.41 -1.68
C GLY A 25 11.67 -18.11 -0.36
N GLU A 26 12.91 -17.92 0.10
CA GLU A 26 13.39 -18.42 1.40
C GLU A 26 13.22 -17.41 2.55
N ASP A 27 12.71 -16.20 2.28
CA ASP A 27 12.49 -15.19 3.31
C ASP A 27 11.37 -15.64 4.26
N LYS A 28 11.55 -15.41 5.55
CA LYS A 28 10.50 -15.67 6.55
C LYS A 28 9.44 -14.58 6.56
N ARG A 29 9.78 -13.39 6.09
CA ARG A 29 8.90 -12.23 6.01
C ARG A 29 7.96 -12.39 4.83
N GLN A 30 6.73 -11.91 4.99
CA GLN A 30 5.74 -11.94 3.93
C GLN A 30 5.35 -10.51 3.58
N PHE A 31 5.76 -10.04 2.40
CA PHE A 31 5.40 -8.71 1.94
C PHE A 31 4.17 -8.77 1.04
N SER A 32 3.27 -7.81 1.19
CA SER A 32 2.14 -7.63 0.29
C SER A 32 1.94 -6.16 -0.05
N MET A 33 1.57 -5.90 -1.31
CA MET A 33 0.99 -4.63 -1.71
C MET A 33 -0.52 -4.66 -1.50
N TYR A 34 -1.05 -3.61 -0.88
CA TYR A 34 -2.46 -3.38 -0.67
C TYR A 34 -2.90 -2.21 -1.52
N ILE A 35 -3.95 -2.38 -2.34
CA ILE A 35 -4.61 -1.30 -3.07
C ILE A 35 -5.97 -1.09 -2.43
N LEU A 36 -6.18 0.12 -1.89
CA LEU A 36 -7.43 0.52 -1.25
C LEU A 36 -8.13 1.49 -2.20
N LEU A 37 -9.20 0.99 -2.83
CA LEU A 37 -9.98 1.69 -3.83
C LEU A 37 -11.32 2.12 -3.20
N PRO A 38 -11.49 3.42 -2.88
CA PRO A 38 -12.78 3.93 -2.42
C PRO A 38 -13.88 3.64 -3.44
N GLU A 39 -15.12 3.47 -3.00
CA GLU A 39 -16.22 3.26 -3.95
C GLU A 39 -16.68 4.56 -4.62
N ALA A 40 -16.47 5.69 -3.94
CA ALA A 40 -16.67 7.04 -4.48
C ALA A 40 -15.41 7.55 -5.20
N GLN A 41 -15.57 8.13 -6.38
CA GLN A 41 -14.45 8.59 -7.21
C GLN A 41 -13.57 9.67 -6.54
N ASP A 42 -14.16 10.49 -5.66
CA ASP A 42 -13.49 11.52 -4.86
C ASP A 42 -13.21 11.08 -3.41
N GLY A 43 -13.38 9.79 -3.11
CA GLY A 43 -13.32 9.23 -1.75
C GLY A 43 -11.92 9.10 -1.14
N LEU A 44 -10.85 9.41 -1.90
CA LEU A 44 -9.45 9.19 -1.48
C LEU A 44 -9.12 9.86 -0.14
N TRP A 45 -9.47 11.14 0.04
CA TRP A 45 -9.14 11.89 1.24
C TRP A 45 -9.96 11.46 2.45
N ASN A 46 -11.23 11.08 2.24
CA ASN A 46 -12.07 10.50 3.28
C ASN A 46 -11.49 9.15 3.75
N LEU A 47 -11.00 8.33 2.82
CA LEU A 47 -10.30 7.09 3.14
C LEU A 47 -9.01 7.35 3.93
N ALA A 48 -8.18 8.31 3.50
CA ALA A 48 -6.95 8.67 4.20
C ALA A 48 -7.22 9.16 5.64
N ASN A 49 -8.27 9.96 5.83
CA ASN A 49 -8.70 10.40 7.15
C ASN A 49 -9.14 9.22 8.02
N LYS A 50 -9.97 8.31 7.50
CA LYS A 50 -10.39 7.10 8.23
C LYS A 50 -9.20 6.25 8.68
N LEU A 51 -8.23 6.01 7.81
CA LEU A 51 -7.02 5.26 8.15
C LEU A 51 -6.19 5.94 9.26
N SER A 52 -6.24 7.27 9.35
CA SER A 52 -5.52 8.04 10.36
C SER A 52 -6.26 8.05 11.71
N THR A 53 -7.59 8.01 11.70
CA THR A 53 -8.43 8.10 12.90
C THR A 53 -8.86 6.75 13.47
N GLU A 54 -8.88 5.70 12.65
CA GLU A 54 -9.37 4.36 13.00
C GLU A 54 -8.27 3.30 12.74
N PRO A 55 -7.44 2.98 13.74
CA PRO A 55 -6.29 2.06 13.57
C PRO A 55 -6.66 0.66 13.07
N GLU A 56 -7.84 0.16 13.45
CA GLU A 56 -8.34 -1.17 13.08
C GLU A 56 -8.99 -1.19 11.69
N PHE A 57 -9.22 -0.02 11.07
CA PHE A 57 -9.95 0.08 9.81
C PHE A 57 -9.28 -0.75 8.71
N LEU A 58 -7.95 -0.69 8.58
CA LEU A 58 -7.23 -1.50 7.60
C LEU A 58 -7.37 -2.99 7.90
N GLU A 59 -7.11 -3.41 9.14
CA GLU A 59 -7.12 -4.82 9.56
C GLU A 59 -8.45 -5.51 9.26
N ASN A 60 -9.55 -4.81 9.52
CA ASN A 60 -10.91 -5.32 9.30
C ASN A 60 -11.26 -5.49 7.80
N HIS A 61 -10.49 -4.91 6.89
CA HIS A 61 -10.72 -4.98 5.45
C HIS A 61 -9.68 -5.84 4.72
N ILE A 62 -8.70 -6.43 5.41
CA ILE A 62 -7.67 -7.24 4.75
C ILE A 62 -8.29 -8.55 4.21
N PRO A 63 -8.23 -8.83 2.89
CA PRO A 63 -8.76 -10.08 2.35
C PRO A 63 -7.90 -11.28 2.73
N MET A 64 -8.51 -12.29 3.35
CA MET A 64 -7.86 -13.53 3.78
C MET A 64 -7.94 -14.67 2.75
N GLN A 65 -8.82 -14.57 1.76
CA GLN A 65 -9.08 -15.63 0.77
C GLN A 65 -9.16 -15.08 -0.65
N LYS A 66 -8.83 -15.92 -1.63
CA LYS A 66 -8.95 -15.57 -3.04
C LYS A 66 -10.39 -15.78 -3.52
N VAL A 67 -10.97 -14.77 -4.16
CA VAL A 67 -12.33 -14.79 -4.73
C VAL A 67 -12.30 -14.80 -6.26
N PRO A 68 -13.31 -15.37 -6.94
CA PRO A 68 -13.46 -15.22 -8.39
C PRO A 68 -13.60 -13.75 -8.78
N VAL A 69 -12.88 -13.35 -9.83
CA VAL A 69 -12.90 -11.97 -10.32
C VAL A 69 -13.84 -11.84 -11.52
N GLY A 70 -14.55 -10.72 -11.59
CA GLY A 70 -15.28 -10.30 -12.78
C GLY A 70 -14.38 -9.42 -13.64
N GLN A 71 -14.67 -8.13 -13.72
CA GLN A 71 -13.79 -7.13 -14.34
C GLN A 71 -12.65 -6.78 -13.38
N PHE A 72 -11.42 -7.05 -13.79
CA PHE A 72 -10.20 -6.69 -13.06
C PHE A 72 -9.33 -5.74 -13.89
N LYS A 73 -9.14 -4.51 -13.40
CA LYS A 73 -8.25 -3.51 -14.01
C LYS A 73 -7.46 -2.80 -12.92
N LEU A 74 -6.14 -2.90 -13.00
CA LEU A 74 -5.20 -2.16 -12.16
C LEU A 74 -4.21 -1.44 -13.08
N PRO A 75 -4.07 -0.09 -13.02
CA PRO A 75 -3.10 0.62 -13.84
C PRO A 75 -1.68 0.25 -13.43
N LYS A 76 -0.77 0.24 -14.40
CA LYS A 76 0.66 0.29 -14.11
C LYS A 76 1.00 1.69 -13.66
N PHE A 77 1.93 1.82 -12.73
CA PHE A 77 2.41 3.13 -12.31
C PHE A 77 3.85 3.04 -11.82
N LYS A 78 4.54 4.17 -11.93
CA LYS A 78 5.92 4.35 -11.50
C LYS A 78 6.01 5.71 -10.83
N ILE A 79 6.36 5.73 -9.55
CA ILE A 79 6.37 6.93 -8.72
C ILE A 79 7.75 7.04 -8.08
N SER A 80 8.43 8.17 -8.29
CA SER A 80 9.61 8.58 -7.53
C SER A 80 9.26 9.83 -6.75
N PHE A 81 9.26 9.76 -5.43
CA PHE A 81 8.94 10.92 -4.61
C PHE A 81 10.11 11.26 -3.70
N GLY A 82 10.43 12.54 -3.61
CA GLY A 82 11.48 13.03 -2.72
C GLY A 82 11.07 14.35 -2.11
N PHE A 83 11.30 14.50 -0.81
CA PHE A 83 11.00 15.72 -0.09
C PHE A 83 11.94 15.91 1.11
N GLU A 84 12.04 17.15 1.56
CA GLU A 84 12.63 17.46 2.86
C GLU A 84 11.54 17.35 3.93
N ALA A 85 11.70 16.40 4.86
CA ALA A 85 10.72 16.08 5.89
C ALA A 85 10.78 17.01 7.11
N SER A 86 11.78 17.88 7.21
CA SER A 86 12.04 18.72 8.40
C SER A 86 10.81 19.54 8.80
N ASP A 87 10.21 20.26 7.86
CA ASP A 87 9.05 21.13 8.13
C ASP A 87 7.80 20.34 8.50
N MET A 88 7.60 19.18 7.87
CA MET A 88 6.49 18.28 8.20
C MET A 88 6.63 17.71 9.61
N LEU A 89 7.83 17.25 9.99
CA LEU A 89 8.10 16.72 11.33
C LEU A 89 7.93 17.80 12.41
N LYS A 90 8.41 19.03 12.15
CA LYS A 90 8.15 20.19 13.04
C LYS A 90 6.67 20.49 13.18
N GLY A 91 5.91 20.42 12.09
CA GLY A 91 4.45 20.61 12.08
C GLY A 91 3.68 19.54 12.86
N LEU A 92 4.23 18.32 12.95
CA LEU A 92 3.70 17.22 13.78
C LEU A 92 4.13 17.32 15.26
N GLY A 93 4.91 18.34 15.64
CA GLY A 93 5.34 18.60 17.02
C GLY A 93 6.78 18.21 17.34
N LEU A 94 7.52 17.59 16.40
CA LEU A 94 8.94 17.26 16.59
C LEU A 94 9.81 18.49 16.29
N GLN A 95 9.90 19.41 17.26
CA GLN A 95 10.59 20.70 17.07
C GLN A 95 12.01 20.72 17.63
N LEU A 96 12.22 20.16 18.84
CA LEU A 96 13.48 20.27 19.57
C LEU A 96 14.72 19.88 18.76
N PRO A 97 14.76 18.74 18.04
CA PRO A 97 15.96 18.33 17.30
C PRO A 97 16.39 19.33 16.21
N PHE A 98 15.49 20.18 15.74
CA PHE A 98 15.74 21.16 14.66
C PHE A 98 16.05 22.56 15.18
N SER A 99 16.26 22.71 16.49
CA SER A 99 16.45 24.01 17.15
C SER A 99 17.83 24.10 17.81
N ALA A 100 18.25 25.32 18.17
CA ALA A 100 19.49 25.51 18.95
C ALA A 100 19.43 24.93 20.37
N GLU A 101 18.23 24.57 20.84
CA GLU A 101 17.99 23.92 22.14
C GLU A 101 18.05 22.37 22.04
N ALA A 102 18.38 21.83 20.86
CA ALA A 102 18.53 20.40 20.67
C ALA A 102 19.61 19.83 21.61
N ASP A 103 19.24 18.81 22.38
CA ASP A 103 20.20 18.01 23.12
C ASP A 103 20.51 16.73 22.33
N LEU A 104 21.64 16.77 21.62
CA LEU A 104 22.18 15.66 20.84
C LEU A 104 23.59 15.28 21.34
N SER A 105 23.83 15.40 22.65
CA SER A 105 25.15 15.14 23.27
C SER A 105 25.71 13.76 22.96
N GLU A 106 24.85 12.76 22.85
CA GLU A 106 25.24 11.38 22.59
C GLU A 106 25.67 11.11 21.13
N MET A 107 25.56 12.10 20.24
CA MET A 107 25.99 11.96 18.84
C MET A 107 27.44 12.38 18.61
N VAL A 108 27.95 13.34 19.38
CA VAL A 108 29.30 13.92 19.18
C VAL A 108 29.93 14.35 20.52
N ASP A 109 31.21 14.04 20.71
CA ASP A 109 32.00 14.54 21.84
C ASP A 109 32.48 15.98 21.57
N SER A 110 31.56 16.95 21.51
CA SER A 110 31.86 18.36 21.25
C SER A 110 31.04 19.29 22.13
N PRO A 111 31.63 20.38 22.66
CA PRO A 111 30.90 21.40 23.40
C PRO A 111 30.08 22.34 22.48
N ALA A 112 30.22 22.22 21.16
CA ALA A 112 29.44 23.00 20.21
C ALA A 112 28.03 22.42 20.08
N GLY A 113 27.00 23.28 20.13
CA GLY A 113 25.61 22.86 19.95
C GLY A 113 25.39 22.17 18.60
N LEU A 114 24.75 21.01 18.63
CA LEU A 114 24.40 20.21 17.46
C LEU A 114 22.88 20.19 17.30
N TYR A 115 22.41 20.38 16.07
CA TYR A 115 21.00 20.25 15.72
C TYR A 115 20.84 19.66 14.32
N VAL A 116 19.67 19.10 14.05
CA VAL A 116 19.28 18.59 12.75
C VAL A 116 18.96 19.76 11.83
N SER A 117 19.77 19.97 10.80
CA SER A 117 19.51 21.02 9.81
C SER A 117 18.36 20.63 8.87
N SER A 118 18.46 19.45 8.25
CA SER A 118 17.49 18.96 7.28
C SER A 118 17.38 17.44 7.28
N VAL A 119 16.19 16.91 7.00
CA VAL A 119 15.94 15.48 6.79
C VAL A 119 15.42 15.28 5.38
N PHE A 120 16.20 14.63 4.52
CA PHE A 120 15.79 14.32 3.15
C PHE A 120 15.34 12.86 3.04
N HIS A 121 14.14 12.65 2.49
CA HIS A 121 13.62 11.32 2.19
C HIS A 121 13.32 11.21 0.70
N LYS A 122 13.81 10.14 0.05
CA LYS A 122 13.51 9.82 -1.34
C LYS A 122 13.15 8.35 -1.46
N SER A 123 12.05 8.08 -2.15
CA SER A 123 11.49 6.76 -2.35
C SER A 123 11.10 6.55 -3.82
N PHE A 124 10.95 5.28 -4.17
CA PHE A 124 10.60 4.85 -5.50
C PHE A 124 9.74 3.59 -5.44
N VAL A 125 8.63 3.57 -6.18
CA VAL A 125 7.73 2.42 -6.31
C VAL A 125 7.39 2.24 -7.78
N GLU A 126 7.48 1.00 -8.26
CA GLU A 126 7.06 0.61 -9.59
C GLU A 126 6.15 -0.61 -9.52
N VAL A 127 5.00 -0.52 -10.20
CA VAL A 127 4.02 -1.60 -10.33
C VAL A 127 3.86 -1.94 -11.81
N ASN A 128 4.30 -3.14 -12.16
CA ASN A 128 4.20 -3.73 -13.48
C ASN A 128 3.67 -5.17 -13.39
N GLU A 129 3.43 -5.83 -14.54
CA GLU A 129 2.92 -7.22 -14.53
C GLU A 129 3.95 -8.18 -13.92
N GLU A 130 5.23 -8.07 -14.25
CA GLU A 130 6.27 -9.02 -13.83
C GLU A 130 6.46 -9.08 -12.30
N GLY A 131 6.42 -7.93 -11.62
CA GLY A 131 6.56 -7.84 -10.16
C GLY A 131 5.36 -8.38 -9.37
N THR A 132 4.21 -8.57 -10.02
CA THR A 132 2.96 -9.07 -9.42
C THR A 132 2.54 -10.45 -9.98
N GLU A 133 3.06 -10.86 -11.14
CA GLU A 133 2.76 -12.16 -11.78
C GLU A 133 3.66 -13.31 -11.35
N ALA A 134 4.78 -13.06 -10.67
CA ALA A 134 5.73 -14.11 -10.28
C ALA A 134 5.16 -15.16 -9.29
N ALA A 135 3.97 -14.95 -8.73
CA ALA A 135 3.30 -15.89 -7.84
C ALA A 135 2.14 -16.65 -8.53
N ALA A 136 2.40 -17.90 -8.91
CA ALA A 136 1.47 -18.98 -9.25
C ALA A 136 0.95 -19.07 -10.71
N ALA A 137 1.70 -19.82 -11.51
CA ALA A 137 1.15 -20.74 -12.51
C ALA A 137 0.85 -22.09 -11.83
N THR A 138 -0.33 -22.23 -11.22
CA THR A 138 -0.82 -23.54 -10.73
C THR A 138 -1.75 -24.16 -11.76
N ALA A 139 -1.40 -25.37 -12.20
CA ALA A 139 -2.18 -26.19 -13.12
C ALA A 139 -3.59 -26.46 -12.58
N SER A 140 -4.59 -26.25 -13.43
CA SER A 140 -5.99 -26.54 -13.14
C SER A 140 -6.25 -28.05 -13.14
N VAL A 141 -6.59 -28.61 -11.98
CA VAL A 141 -7.22 -29.94 -11.89
C VAL A 141 -8.72 -29.74 -12.06
N VAL A 142 -9.26 -30.17 -13.20
CA VAL A 142 -10.70 -30.18 -13.47
C VAL A 142 -11.32 -31.34 -12.72
N THR A 143 -12.16 -31.06 -11.72
CA THR A 143 -13.06 -32.05 -11.11
C THR A 143 -14.49 -31.68 -11.47
N LEU A 144 -15.12 -32.51 -12.30
CA LEU A 144 -16.53 -32.45 -12.66
C LEU A 144 -17.39 -32.93 -11.48
N ARG A 145 -18.17 -32.06 -10.81
CA ARG A 145 -19.41 -32.44 -10.08
C ARG A 145 -20.39 -31.27 -9.90
N SER A 146 -21.65 -31.55 -10.28
CA SER A 146 -22.94 -30.86 -10.00
C SER A 146 -23.11 -29.39 -10.39
N LEU A 147 -24.35 -29.04 -10.79
CA LEU A 147 -24.78 -27.70 -11.24
C LEU A 147 -24.21 -26.60 -10.31
N PRO A 148 -23.22 -25.80 -10.76
CA PRO A 148 -22.64 -24.77 -9.93
C PRO A 148 -23.62 -23.60 -9.88
N VAL A 149 -24.01 -23.18 -8.67
CA VAL A 149 -24.31 -21.76 -8.48
C VAL A 149 -23.04 -21.03 -8.88
N GLU A 150 -23.06 -20.26 -9.98
CA GLU A 150 -21.87 -19.52 -10.37
C GLU A 150 -21.45 -18.66 -9.18
N PRO A 151 -20.22 -18.83 -8.67
CA PRO A 151 -19.79 -18.07 -7.51
C PRO A 151 -19.80 -16.58 -7.88
N VAL A 152 -20.38 -15.76 -7.01
CA VAL A 152 -20.46 -14.30 -7.21
C VAL A 152 -19.05 -13.78 -7.49
N LYS A 153 -18.89 -13.16 -8.66
CA LYS A 153 -17.63 -12.57 -9.10
C LYS A 153 -17.52 -11.16 -8.52
N VAL A 154 -16.32 -10.78 -8.09
CA VAL A 154 -16.05 -9.45 -7.56
C VAL A 154 -15.28 -8.64 -8.61
N ASP A 155 -15.79 -7.44 -8.91
CA ASP A 155 -15.13 -6.49 -9.81
C ASP A 155 -14.14 -5.62 -9.02
N PHE A 156 -12.95 -5.41 -9.58
CA PHE A 156 -11.95 -4.49 -9.05
C PHE A 156 -11.39 -3.67 -10.21
N VAL A 157 -11.85 -2.43 -10.35
CA VAL A 157 -11.51 -1.53 -11.45
C VAL A 157 -10.97 -0.24 -10.86
N ALA A 158 -9.65 -0.13 -10.76
CA ALA A 158 -8.98 1.06 -10.25
C ALA A 158 -8.86 2.13 -11.35
N ASP A 159 -9.98 2.76 -11.67
CA ASP A 159 -10.11 3.80 -12.71
C ASP A 159 -10.20 5.24 -12.18
N HIS A 160 -10.04 5.41 -10.86
CA HIS A 160 -10.03 6.68 -10.16
C HIS A 160 -9.03 6.63 -8.98
N PRO A 161 -8.76 7.74 -8.27
CA PRO A 161 -7.69 7.78 -7.28
C PRO A 161 -7.82 6.75 -6.15
N PHE A 162 -6.72 6.09 -5.83
CA PHE A 162 -6.64 5.05 -4.78
C PHE A 162 -5.40 5.21 -3.89
N LEU A 163 -5.45 4.63 -2.69
CA LEU A 163 -4.28 4.49 -1.81
C LEU A 163 -3.61 3.14 -2.07
N PHE A 164 -2.29 3.11 -1.88
CA PHE A 164 -1.54 1.86 -1.79
C PHE A 164 -0.65 1.82 -0.56
N LEU A 165 -0.43 0.60 -0.05
CA LEU A 165 0.54 0.32 1.00
C LEU A 165 1.40 -0.88 0.60
N ILE A 166 2.65 -0.89 1.02
CA ILE A 166 3.49 -2.09 1.04
C ILE A 166 3.79 -2.40 2.49
N ARG A 167 3.40 -3.59 2.93
CA ARG A 167 3.46 -3.98 4.35
C ARG A 167 4.06 -5.37 4.48
N GLU A 168 4.78 -5.57 5.58
CA GLU A 168 5.17 -6.89 6.05
C GLU A 168 4.02 -7.46 6.91
N ASP A 169 3.43 -8.56 6.44
CA ASP A 169 2.15 -9.08 6.92
C ASP A 169 2.25 -9.68 8.33
N LEU A 170 3.43 -10.18 8.77
CA LEU A 170 3.58 -10.82 10.07
C LEU A 170 3.70 -9.81 11.22
N THR A 171 4.48 -8.75 11.02
CA THR A 171 4.75 -7.72 12.03
C THR A 171 3.82 -6.52 11.94
N GLY A 172 3.16 -6.35 10.79
CA GLY A 172 2.32 -5.19 10.52
C GLY A 172 3.08 -3.95 10.06
N VAL A 173 4.41 -4.01 9.95
CA VAL A 173 5.23 -2.86 9.57
C VAL A 173 4.90 -2.40 8.16
N VAL A 174 4.57 -1.12 8.02
CA VAL A 174 4.33 -0.46 6.73
C VAL A 174 5.67 0.08 6.21
N LEU A 175 6.08 -0.40 5.03
CA LEU A 175 7.30 0.03 4.36
C LEU A 175 7.06 1.21 3.43
N PHE A 176 5.91 1.21 2.75
CA PHE A 176 5.51 2.29 1.85
C PHE A 176 4.03 2.61 2.03
N VAL A 177 3.72 3.88 1.92
CA VAL A 177 2.35 4.40 1.79
C VAL A 177 2.36 5.46 0.69
N GLY A 178 1.34 5.46 -0.15
CA GLY A 178 1.18 6.47 -1.18
C GLY A 178 -0.22 6.46 -1.77
N HIS A 179 -0.49 7.45 -2.60
CA HIS A 179 -1.71 7.52 -3.39
C HIS A 179 -1.35 7.63 -4.88
N VAL A 180 -2.25 7.13 -5.73
CA VAL A 180 -2.18 7.32 -7.18
C VAL A 180 -3.36 8.19 -7.57
N PHE A 181 -3.09 9.46 -7.90
CA PHE A 181 -4.11 10.36 -8.43
C PHE A 181 -4.21 10.28 -9.97
N ASN A 182 -3.06 10.17 -10.63
CA ASN A 182 -2.97 9.97 -12.07
C ASN A 182 -1.83 8.97 -12.39
N PRO A 183 -2.13 7.78 -12.92
CA PRO A 183 -1.12 6.75 -13.19
C PRO A 183 -0.23 7.06 -14.41
N LEU A 184 -0.57 8.06 -15.23
CA LEU A 184 0.20 8.45 -16.42
C LEU A 184 1.34 9.43 -16.10
N VAL A 185 1.24 10.12 -14.97
CA VAL A 185 2.28 11.07 -14.54
C VAL A 185 3.32 10.28 -13.76
N SER A 186 4.51 10.14 -14.32
CA SER A 186 5.68 9.80 -13.53
C SER A 186 6.00 11.01 -12.65
N ALA A 187 5.55 10.98 -11.40
CA ALA A 187 5.98 11.92 -10.37
C ALA A 187 7.41 11.56 -9.92
#